data_AF-A0A2E9MAP6-F1
#
_entry.id   AF-A0A2E9MAP6-F1
#
_cell.length_a   1.000
_cell.length_b   1.000
_cell.length_c   1.000
_cell.angle_alpha   90.00
_cell.angle_beta   90.00
_cell.angle_gamma   90.00
#
_symmetry.space_group_name_H-M   'P 1'
#
loop_
_entity.id
_entity.type
_entity.pdbx_description
1 polymer ?
#
loop_
_entity_poly.entity_id
_entity_poly.type
_entity_poly.pdbx_seq_one_letter_code
_entity_poly.pdbx_strand_id
1 'polypeptide(L)'
;MESMKTSRIAAVLVVAGLLALTACGGGTGVGPGEIQKREAQLRDRLPIDWNKYNTADYQGGIEFFSKTLEQADAQEGVERVKNHVKSEAQSGIGWSFFQLQNLAAAEQAFAQATALDRQNADAWAGWAGVALAQSEFNDVAQFSSQALETDPDYNSATRVDDAGRLLGHDNVDERHLRLMLAEAFFQLGRYSAVDRADPNNAAAQVRLGNQDFRFKDPGQLLQAISDLAVELQSTTN
;
A
#
# COMPACT_ATOMS: atom_id res chain seq x y z
N MET A 1 -12.62 -72.08 -52.35
CA MET A 1 -14.10 -72.24 -52.25
C MET A 1 -14.47 -71.64 -50.91
N GLU A 2 -15.22 -70.55 -50.74
CA GLU A 2 -16.25 -69.81 -51.50
C GLU A 2 -16.05 -68.31 -51.17
N SER A 3 -16.08 -67.37 -52.12
CA SER A 3 -17.24 -66.66 -52.69
C SER A 3 -18.02 -65.72 -51.75
N MET A 4 -17.81 -64.41 -52.02
CA MET A 4 -18.79 -63.29 -52.10
C MET A 4 -19.77 -62.98 -50.94
N LYS A 5 -19.77 -61.70 -50.52
CA LYS A 5 -20.78 -60.66 -50.88
C LYS A 5 -20.53 -59.37 -50.07
N THR A 6 -20.03 -58.29 -50.70
CA THR A 6 -20.79 -57.10 -51.15
C THR A 6 -21.58 -56.35 -50.07
N SER A 7 -21.20 -55.10 -49.79
CA SER A 7 -22.11 -53.97 -50.03
C SER A 7 -21.35 -52.65 -50.15
N ARG A 8 -21.82 -51.81 -51.08
CA ARG A 8 -21.29 -50.51 -51.51
C ARG A 8 -22.00 -49.37 -50.74
N ILE A 9 -21.52 -48.14 -50.99
CA ILE A 9 -22.20 -46.82 -50.81
C ILE A 9 -21.87 -46.19 -49.42
N ALA A 10 -21.44 -44.94 -49.26
CA ALA A 10 -21.32 -43.76 -50.12
C ALA A 10 -20.08 -42.94 -49.70
N ALA A 11 -19.52 -42.20 -50.67
CA ALA A 11 -18.59 -41.11 -50.43
C ALA A 11 -19.26 -39.99 -49.64
N VAL A 12 -18.61 -39.53 -48.56
CA VAL A 12 -18.84 -38.19 -48.01
C VAL A 12 -17.49 -37.49 -47.99
N LEU A 13 -17.29 -36.64 -48.99
CA LEU A 13 -16.28 -35.61 -49.01
C LEU A 13 -16.63 -34.61 -47.90
N VAL A 14 -15.91 -34.66 -46.77
CA VAL A 14 -15.86 -33.54 -45.82
C VAL A 14 -14.63 -32.72 -46.17
N VAL A 15 -14.86 -31.71 -47.01
CA VAL A 15 -13.94 -30.59 -47.21
C VAL A 15 -14.42 -29.44 -46.33
N ALA A 16 -13.44 -28.71 -45.79
CA ALA A 16 -13.55 -27.43 -45.07
C ALA A 16 -14.00 -27.52 -43.60
N GLY A 17 -13.29 -26.92 -42.64
CA GLY A 17 -12.15 -26.02 -42.77
C GLY A 17 -11.46 -25.86 -41.43
N LEU A 18 -10.13 -25.77 -41.48
CA LEU A 18 -9.36 -25.13 -40.43
C LEU A 18 -9.84 -23.69 -40.33
N LEU A 19 -10.71 -23.41 -39.36
CA LEU A 19 -10.90 -22.07 -38.83
C LEU A 19 -9.63 -21.70 -38.07
N ALA A 20 -8.61 -21.29 -38.84
CA ALA A 20 -7.67 -20.31 -38.35
C ALA A 20 -8.49 -19.04 -38.09
N LEU A 21 -9.02 -18.93 -36.88
CA LEU A 21 -9.45 -17.64 -36.35
C LEU A 21 -8.18 -16.82 -36.25
N THR A 22 -7.88 -16.10 -37.33
CA THR A 22 -7.09 -14.89 -37.31
C THR A 22 -7.84 -13.92 -36.41
N ALA A 23 -7.60 -14.06 -35.10
CA ALA A 23 -7.91 -13.02 -34.15
C ALA A 23 -7.00 -11.85 -34.54
N CYS A 24 -7.57 -10.89 -35.27
CA CYS A 24 -7.04 -9.54 -35.40
C CYS A 24 -7.13 -8.83 -34.05
N GLY A 25 -6.41 -9.36 -33.04
CA GLY A 25 -6.07 -8.66 -31.83
C GLY A 25 -4.67 -8.11 -32.05
N GLY A 26 -4.57 -6.79 -32.26
CA GLY A 26 -3.30 -6.08 -32.38
C GLY A 26 -2.52 -6.05 -31.06
N GLY A 27 -2.14 -7.23 -30.55
CA GLY A 27 -1.17 -7.36 -29.49
C GLY A 27 0.21 -7.12 -30.07
N THR A 28 1.00 -6.25 -29.46
CA THR A 28 2.36 -5.88 -29.88
C THR A 28 3.38 -7.02 -29.89
N GLY A 29 2.94 -8.29 -29.79
CA GLY A 29 3.77 -9.49 -29.79
C GLY A 29 4.63 -9.64 -28.54
N VAL A 30 4.49 -8.77 -27.54
CA VAL A 30 5.28 -8.81 -26.31
C VAL A 30 4.65 -9.81 -25.34
N GLY A 31 5.30 -10.97 -25.18
CA GLY A 31 4.86 -11.97 -24.21
C GLY A 31 5.03 -11.50 -22.75
N PRO A 32 4.34 -12.14 -21.78
CA PRO A 32 4.38 -11.74 -20.36
C PRO A 32 5.81 -11.62 -19.78
N GLY A 33 6.74 -12.48 -20.20
CA GLY A 33 8.13 -12.42 -19.74
C GLY A 33 8.89 -11.17 -20.23
N GLU A 34 8.61 -10.68 -21.43
CA GLU A 34 9.22 -9.44 -21.93
C GLU A 34 8.63 -8.20 -21.24
N ILE A 35 7.35 -8.24 -20.86
CA ILE A 35 6.73 -7.19 -20.03
C ILE A 35 7.43 -7.16 -18.66
N GLN A 36 7.54 -8.31 -17.98
CA GLN A 36 8.23 -8.41 -16.68
C GLN A 36 9.66 -7.89 -16.74
N LYS A 37 10.41 -8.24 -17.80
CA LYS A 37 11.76 -7.75 -18.01
C LYS A 37 11.82 -6.23 -18.18
N ARG A 38 10.91 -5.65 -18.97
CA ARG A 38 10.81 -4.19 -19.14
C ARG A 38 10.45 -3.48 -17.83
N GLU A 39 9.55 -4.05 -17.05
CA GLU A 39 9.18 -3.53 -15.74
C GLU A 39 10.36 -3.56 -14.77
N ALA A 40 11.10 -4.67 -14.70
CA ALA A 40 12.30 -4.80 -13.87
C ALA A 40 13.36 -3.77 -14.26
N GLN A 41 13.67 -3.66 -15.55
CA GLN A 41 14.61 -2.66 -16.06
C GLN A 41 14.18 -1.22 -15.79
N LEU A 42 12.88 -0.94 -15.71
CA LEU A 42 12.39 0.37 -15.34
C LEU A 42 12.56 0.64 -13.84
N ARG A 43 12.27 -0.35 -12.98
CA ARG A 43 12.51 -0.25 -11.53
C ARG A 43 14.00 0.00 -11.22
N ASP A 44 14.91 -0.66 -11.92
CA ASP A 44 16.36 -0.47 -11.74
C ASP A 44 16.82 0.95 -12.09
N ARG A 45 16.17 1.60 -13.06
CA ARG A 45 16.50 2.96 -13.51
C ARG A 45 15.86 4.07 -12.68
N LEU A 46 14.83 3.74 -11.89
CA LEU A 46 14.13 4.67 -11.03
C LEU A 46 14.38 4.30 -9.57
N PRO A 47 15.49 4.79 -8.98
CA PRO A 47 15.87 4.41 -7.64
C PRO A 47 14.91 5.04 -6.62
N ILE A 48 14.53 4.24 -5.62
CA ILE A 48 13.90 4.66 -4.38
C ILE A 48 14.83 4.18 -3.28
N ASP A 49 15.32 5.11 -2.46
CA ASP A 49 16.26 4.85 -1.39
C ASP A 49 15.95 5.81 -0.24
N TRP A 50 15.81 5.25 0.95
CA TRP A 50 15.50 5.96 2.17
C TRP A 50 16.73 6.35 2.98
N ASN A 51 17.95 6.06 2.51
CA ASN A 51 19.19 6.34 3.25
C ASN A 51 19.33 7.81 3.67
N LYS A 52 18.91 8.75 2.83
CA LYS A 52 18.91 10.19 3.18
C LYS A 52 17.97 10.49 4.34
N TYR A 53 16.74 9.98 4.28
CA TYR A 53 15.79 10.07 5.37
C TYR A 53 16.31 9.40 6.66
N ASN A 54 16.82 8.17 6.55
CA ASN A 54 17.30 7.37 7.68
C ASN A 54 18.53 7.96 8.38
N THR A 55 19.27 8.84 7.69
CA THR A 55 20.39 9.60 8.26
C THR A 55 19.98 10.99 8.74
N ALA A 56 18.67 11.24 8.85
CA ALA A 56 18.05 12.52 9.21
C ALA A 56 18.39 13.69 8.26
N ASP A 57 18.87 13.42 7.04
CA ASP A 57 19.04 14.40 5.97
C ASP A 57 17.71 14.53 5.19
N TYR A 58 16.68 15.04 5.85
CA TYR A 58 15.32 15.13 5.29
C TYR A 58 15.25 16.05 4.07
N GLN A 59 16.02 17.15 4.06
CA GLN A 59 16.11 18.02 2.89
C GLN A 59 16.75 17.29 1.71
N GLY A 60 17.85 16.56 1.94
CA GLY A 60 18.46 15.70 0.92
C GLY A 60 17.54 14.55 0.48
N GLY A 61 16.68 14.04 1.37
CA GLY A 61 15.62 13.08 1.05
C GLY A 61 14.60 13.66 0.07
N ILE A 62 14.08 14.86 0.36
CA ILE A 62 13.16 15.59 -0.53
C ILE A 62 13.79 15.80 -1.91
N GLU A 63 15.05 16.26 -1.96
CA GLU A 63 15.78 16.46 -3.22
C GLU A 63 15.95 15.15 -4.00
N PHE A 64 16.33 14.08 -3.31
CA PHE A 64 16.50 12.75 -3.91
C PHE A 64 15.19 12.24 -4.51
N PHE A 65 14.11 12.22 -3.74
CA PHE A 65 12.81 11.74 -4.22
C PHE A 65 12.23 12.63 -5.32
N SER A 66 12.41 13.95 -5.24
CA SER A 66 11.99 14.88 -6.30
C SER A 66 12.69 14.56 -7.63
N LYS A 67 14.00 14.25 -7.58
CA LYS A 67 14.74 13.80 -8.75
C LYS A 67 14.23 12.46 -9.29
N THR A 68 13.81 11.53 -8.42
CA THR A 68 13.17 10.27 -8.85
C THR A 68 11.87 10.55 -9.59
N LEU A 69 11.06 11.51 -9.15
CA LEU A 69 9.84 11.94 -9.85
C LEU A 69 10.14 12.49 -11.25
N GLU A 70 11.11 13.40 -11.36
CA GLU A 70 11.55 13.96 -12.65
C GLU A 70 12.05 12.87 -13.61
N GLN A 71 12.83 11.92 -13.10
CA GLN A 71 13.32 10.78 -13.89
C GLN A 71 12.19 9.86 -14.33
N ALA A 72 11.18 9.64 -13.49
CA ALA A 72 10.01 8.84 -13.83
C ALA A 72 9.19 9.54 -14.93
N ASP A 73 9.03 10.86 -14.87
CA ASP A 73 8.33 11.64 -15.90
C ASP A 73 9.06 11.64 -17.23
N ALA A 74 10.39 11.79 -17.22
CA ALA A 74 11.20 11.84 -18.44
C ALA A 74 11.32 10.49 -19.17
N GLN A 75 11.10 9.37 -18.48
CA GLN A 75 11.28 8.03 -19.04
C GLN A 75 9.99 7.45 -19.61
N GLU A 76 10.11 6.86 -20.80
CA GLU A 76 9.11 5.92 -21.32
C GLU A 76 9.12 4.62 -20.51
N GLY A 77 7.96 4.02 -20.32
CA GLY A 77 7.84 2.83 -19.49
C GLY A 77 6.42 2.36 -19.25
N VAL A 78 6.29 1.33 -18.43
CA VAL A 78 4.99 0.82 -17.98
C VAL A 78 4.42 1.77 -16.95
N GLU A 79 3.28 2.40 -17.26
CA GLU A 79 2.71 3.46 -16.42
C GLU A 79 2.40 3.00 -14.99
N ARG A 80 1.95 1.75 -14.82
CA ARG A 80 1.74 1.16 -13.49
C ARG A 80 3.01 1.19 -12.63
N VAL A 81 4.16 0.83 -13.21
CA VAL A 81 5.44 0.85 -12.50
C VAL A 81 5.85 2.29 -12.19
N LYS A 82 5.64 3.22 -13.13
CA LYS A 82 5.90 4.64 -12.90
C LYS A 82 5.05 5.21 -11.77
N ASN A 83 3.75 4.93 -11.76
CA ASN A 83 2.83 5.40 -10.73
C ASN A 83 3.19 4.85 -9.35
N HIS A 84 3.51 3.56 -9.26
CA HIS A 84 4.00 2.96 -8.03
C HIS A 84 5.27 3.66 -7.53
N VAL A 85 6.27 3.83 -8.41
CA VAL A 85 7.53 4.49 -8.02
C VAL A 85 7.32 5.95 -7.63
N LYS A 86 6.49 6.68 -8.36
CA LYS A 86 6.15 8.07 -8.02
C LYS A 86 5.39 8.15 -6.70
N SER A 87 4.52 7.18 -6.42
CA SER A 87 3.82 7.11 -5.14
C SER A 87 4.80 6.92 -3.99
N GLU A 88 5.74 5.99 -4.09
CA GLU A 88 6.78 5.78 -3.07
C GLU A 88 7.66 7.02 -2.90
N ALA A 89 8.07 7.67 -4.00
CA ALA A 89 8.84 8.91 -3.92
C ALA A 89 8.06 10.05 -3.25
N GLN A 90 6.76 10.21 -3.57
CA GLN A 90 5.89 11.17 -2.89
C GLN A 90 5.69 10.82 -1.41
N SER A 91 5.61 9.53 -1.05
CA SER A 91 5.57 9.11 0.36
C SER A 91 6.83 9.55 1.10
N GLY A 92 8.00 9.30 0.52
CA GLY A 92 9.29 9.73 1.08
C GLY A 92 9.41 11.25 1.23
N ILE A 93 8.90 12.01 0.27
CA ILE A 93 8.78 13.49 0.39
C ILE A 93 7.85 13.85 1.55
N GLY A 94 6.70 13.19 1.66
CA GLY A 94 5.72 13.41 2.72
C GLY A 94 6.30 13.21 4.11
N TRP A 95 6.95 12.07 4.34
CA TRP A 95 7.62 11.77 5.61
C TRP A 95 8.75 12.75 5.90
N SER A 96 9.54 13.13 4.89
CA SER A 96 10.61 14.11 5.08
C SER A 96 10.07 15.48 5.49
N PHE A 97 8.96 15.95 4.90
CA PHE A 97 8.30 17.17 5.33
C PHE A 97 7.65 17.05 6.71
N PHE A 98 7.10 15.88 7.04
CA PHE A 98 6.55 15.60 8.36
C PHE A 98 7.62 15.75 9.45
N GLN A 99 8.82 15.19 9.23
CA GLN A 99 9.96 15.34 10.14
C GLN A 99 10.42 16.80 10.25
N LEU A 100 10.35 17.56 9.15
CA LEU A 100 10.60 19.01 9.14
C LEU A 100 9.44 19.85 9.71
N GLN A 101 8.39 19.21 10.27
CA GLN A 101 7.21 19.86 10.84
C GLN A 101 6.41 20.71 9.83
N ASN A 102 6.60 20.49 8.53
CA ASN A 102 5.83 21.16 7.49
C ASN A 102 4.62 20.29 7.11
N LEU A 103 3.62 20.28 7.98
CA LEU A 103 2.44 19.41 7.86
C LEU A 103 1.66 19.65 6.55
N ALA A 104 1.55 20.90 6.08
CA ALA A 104 0.85 21.21 4.84
C ALA A 104 1.54 20.61 3.60
N ALA A 105 2.87 20.67 3.54
CA ALA A 105 3.62 20.04 2.45
C ALA A 105 3.60 18.51 2.55
N ALA A 106 3.64 17.97 3.77
CA ALA A 106 3.52 16.53 4.01
C ALA A 106 2.16 16.00 3.54
N GLU A 107 1.07 16.66 3.93
CA GLU A 107 -0.30 16.35 3.50
C GLU A 107 -0.41 16.31 1.97
N GLN A 108 0.09 17.36 1.30
CA GLN A 108 0.05 17.45 -0.15
C GLN A 108 0.81 16.30 -0.83
N ALA A 109 1.96 15.89 -0.27
CA ALA A 109 2.76 14.80 -0.81
C ALA A 109 2.07 13.44 -0.62
N PHE A 110 1.55 13.15 0.58
CA PHE A 110 0.80 11.91 0.83
C PHE A 110 -0.49 11.83 0.00
N ALA A 111 -1.20 12.95 -0.17
CA ALA A 111 -2.37 13.01 -1.05
C ALA A 111 -2.01 12.68 -2.51
N GLN A 112 -0.86 13.16 -3.00
CA GLN A 112 -0.37 12.81 -4.34
C GLN A 112 0.05 11.35 -4.43
N ALA A 113 0.75 10.83 -3.42
CA ALA A 113 1.16 9.43 -3.37
C ALA A 113 -0.04 8.50 -3.50
N THR A 114 -1.05 8.69 -2.64
CA THR A 114 -2.27 7.86 -2.64
C THR A 114 -3.14 8.04 -3.88
N ALA A 115 -3.06 9.19 -4.57
CA ALA A 115 -3.70 9.39 -5.86
C ALA A 115 -3.00 8.64 -7.01
N LEU A 116 -1.68 8.48 -6.94
CA LEU A 116 -0.87 7.75 -7.91
C LEU A 116 -1.01 6.24 -7.72
N ASP A 117 -0.92 5.76 -6.48
CA ASP A 117 -1.07 4.36 -6.11
C ASP A 117 -1.86 4.21 -4.82
N ARG A 118 -3.09 3.70 -4.95
CA ARG A 118 -3.97 3.44 -3.81
C ARG A 118 -3.49 2.29 -2.93
N GLN A 119 -2.55 1.47 -3.40
CA GLN A 119 -1.97 0.34 -2.66
C GLN A 119 -0.70 0.73 -1.88
N ASN A 120 -0.35 2.01 -1.82
CA ASN A 120 0.75 2.47 -0.98
C ASN A 120 0.28 2.66 0.48
N ALA A 121 0.38 1.59 1.27
CA ALA A 121 0.01 1.60 2.69
C ALA A 121 0.79 2.62 3.53
N ASP A 122 2.06 2.87 3.21
CA ASP A 122 2.89 3.84 3.92
C ASP A 122 2.45 5.28 3.68
N ALA A 123 2.06 5.61 2.45
CA ALA A 123 1.49 6.92 2.16
C ALA A 123 0.19 7.17 2.93
N TRP A 124 -0.67 6.14 3.08
CA TRP A 124 -1.86 6.23 3.91
C TRP A 124 -1.53 6.38 5.41
N ALA A 125 -0.53 5.63 5.90
CA ALA A 125 -0.05 5.73 7.27
C ALA A 125 0.51 7.13 7.60
N GLY A 126 1.33 7.68 6.71
CA GLY A 126 1.88 9.02 6.83
C GLY A 126 0.80 10.10 6.79
N TRP A 127 -0.19 9.97 5.91
CA TRP A 127 -1.32 10.91 5.89
C TRP A 127 -2.14 10.84 7.18
N ALA A 128 -2.37 9.65 7.72
CA ALA A 128 -3.03 9.50 9.02
C ALA A 128 -2.24 10.18 10.15
N GLY A 129 -0.91 10.10 10.12
CA GLY A 129 -0.03 10.81 11.06
C GLY A 129 -0.15 12.34 10.95
N VAL A 130 -0.22 12.87 9.73
CA VAL A 130 -0.47 14.31 9.49
C VAL A 130 -1.84 14.73 10.04
N ALA A 131 -2.89 13.99 9.69
CA ALA A 131 -4.25 14.24 10.17
C ALA A 131 -4.33 14.19 11.71
N LEU A 132 -3.60 13.27 12.35
CA LEU A 132 -3.55 13.19 13.80
C LEU A 132 -2.87 14.42 14.40
N ALA A 133 -1.75 14.87 13.83
CA ALA A 133 -1.08 16.11 14.26
C ALA A 133 -1.98 17.35 14.10
N GLN A 134 -2.91 17.33 13.15
CA GLN A 134 -3.92 18.38 12.93
C GLN A 134 -5.22 18.16 13.74
N SER A 135 -5.34 17.06 14.50
CA SER A 135 -6.55 16.65 15.23
C SER A 135 -7.79 16.42 14.34
N GLU A 136 -7.58 16.00 13.10
CA GLU A 136 -8.62 15.70 12.11
C GLU A 136 -9.10 14.24 12.26
N PHE A 137 -9.78 13.93 13.36
CA PHE A 137 -10.04 12.55 13.76
C PHE A 137 -10.87 11.70 12.78
N ASN A 138 -11.73 12.31 11.94
CA ASN A 138 -12.42 11.56 10.88
C ASN A 138 -11.42 11.06 9.82
N ASP A 139 -10.48 11.91 9.45
CA ASP A 139 -9.46 11.61 8.45
C ASP A 139 -8.41 10.65 9.00
N VAL A 140 -8.03 10.76 10.28
CA VAL A 140 -7.23 9.73 10.97
C VAL A 140 -7.90 8.36 10.85
N ALA A 141 -9.19 8.28 11.18
CA ALA A 141 -9.91 7.01 11.09
C ALA A 141 -9.96 6.48 9.66
N GLN A 142 -10.21 7.33 8.68
CA GLN A 142 -10.25 6.93 7.27
C GLN A 142 -8.89 6.44 6.77
N PHE A 143 -7.83 7.21 6.98
CA PHE A 143 -6.51 6.92 6.42
C PHE A 143 -5.82 5.75 7.12
N SER A 144 -5.92 5.65 8.45
CA SER A 144 -5.39 4.49 9.17
C SER A 144 -6.11 3.20 8.79
N SER A 145 -7.44 3.24 8.59
CA SER A 145 -8.19 2.09 8.07
C SER A 145 -7.73 1.71 6.67
N GLN A 146 -7.54 2.69 5.77
CA GLN A 146 -7.07 2.43 4.41
C GLN A 146 -5.66 1.82 4.38
N ALA A 147 -4.76 2.26 5.27
CA ALA A 147 -3.43 1.66 5.43
C ALA A 147 -3.53 0.18 5.85
N LEU A 148 -4.32 -0.13 6.89
CA LEU A 148 -4.50 -1.50 7.40
C LEU A 148 -5.31 -2.42 6.46
N GLU A 149 -6.20 -1.86 5.64
CA GLU A 149 -6.90 -2.61 4.58
C GLU A 149 -5.95 -2.99 3.44
N THR A 150 -4.96 -2.13 3.18
CA THR A 150 -3.94 -2.36 2.14
C THR A 150 -2.88 -3.34 2.63
N ASP A 151 -2.42 -3.16 3.87
CA ASP A 151 -1.42 -3.99 4.52
C ASP A 151 -1.80 -4.21 6.00
N PRO A 152 -2.44 -5.36 6.33
CA PRO A 152 -2.83 -5.68 7.70
C PRO A 152 -1.65 -5.85 8.68
N ASP A 153 -0.47 -6.17 8.17
CA ASP A 153 0.78 -6.41 8.90
C ASP A 153 1.80 -5.27 8.64
N TYR A 154 1.28 -4.07 8.35
CA TYR A 154 2.06 -2.89 8.02
C TYR A 154 3.21 -2.65 8.99
N ASN A 155 4.42 -2.53 8.47
CA ASN A 155 5.59 -2.19 9.27
C ASN A 155 6.60 -1.38 8.44
N SER A 156 6.69 -0.08 8.72
CA SER A 156 7.56 0.85 8.00
C SER A 156 9.05 0.52 8.10
N ALA A 157 9.49 -0.29 9.07
CA ALA A 157 10.91 -0.65 9.22
C ALA A 157 11.34 -1.76 8.25
N THR A 158 10.40 -2.62 7.85
CA THR A 158 10.70 -3.85 7.08
C THR A 158 10.07 -3.87 5.70
N ARG A 159 9.50 -2.75 5.24
CA ARG A 159 8.93 -2.62 3.90
C ARG A 159 9.93 -2.99 2.81
N VAL A 160 9.45 -3.68 1.80
CA VAL A 160 10.18 -3.94 0.55
C VAL A 160 9.29 -3.64 -0.65
N ASP A 161 9.90 -3.27 -1.77
CA ASP A 161 9.17 -3.14 -3.03
C ASP A 161 8.98 -4.50 -3.74
N ASP A 162 8.29 -4.50 -4.88
CA ASP A 162 8.07 -5.68 -5.74
C ASP A 162 9.37 -6.38 -6.18
N ALA A 163 10.51 -5.68 -6.16
CA ALA A 163 11.82 -6.20 -6.53
C ALA A 163 12.64 -6.67 -5.31
N GLY A 164 12.09 -6.58 -4.09
CA GLY A 164 12.75 -6.95 -2.85
C GLY A 164 13.75 -5.91 -2.34
N ARG A 165 13.73 -4.68 -2.85
CA ARG A 165 14.56 -3.58 -2.33
C ARG A 165 13.98 -3.09 -1.01
N LEU A 166 14.84 -2.85 -0.03
CA LEU A 166 14.44 -2.33 1.28
C LEU A 166 13.94 -0.89 1.15
N LEU A 167 12.72 -0.64 1.62
CA LEU A 167 12.08 0.68 1.71
C LEU A 167 11.89 1.12 3.16
N GLY A 168 12.54 0.45 4.11
CA GLY A 168 12.34 0.70 5.53
C GLY A 168 12.80 2.09 5.98
N HIS A 169 12.03 2.79 6.81
CA HIS A 169 12.36 4.17 7.22
C HIS A 169 12.10 4.59 8.68
N ASP A 170 11.10 4.08 9.38
CA ASP A 170 10.87 4.38 10.79
C ASP A 170 10.42 3.11 11.52
N ASN A 171 10.14 3.20 12.82
CA ASN A 171 9.54 2.12 13.62
C ASN A 171 8.02 2.32 13.81
N VAL A 172 7.30 2.60 12.72
CA VAL A 172 5.83 2.70 12.72
C VAL A 172 5.26 1.40 12.16
N ASP A 173 4.39 0.75 12.92
CA ASP A 173 3.79 -0.53 12.57
C ASP A 173 2.26 -0.52 12.69
N GLU A 174 1.63 -1.66 12.48
CA GLU A 174 0.18 -1.82 12.51
C GLU A 174 -0.39 -1.49 13.89
N ARG A 175 0.38 -1.69 14.97
CA ARG A 175 -0.04 -1.31 16.33
C ARG A 175 -0.09 0.21 16.50
N HIS A 176 0.82 0.95 15.87
CA HIS A 176 0.73 2.41 15.83
C HIS A 176 -0.53 2.88 15.10
N LEU A 177 -0.86 2.29 13.95
CA LEU A 177 -2.10 2.61 13.22
C LEU A 177 -3.35 2.27 14.03
N ARG A 178 -3.33 1.17 14.78
CA ARG A 178 -4.41 0.80 15.71
C ARG A 178 -4.54 1.79 16.87
N LEU A 179 -3.42 2.29 17.39
CA LEU A 179 -3.44 3.36 18.39
C LEU A 179 -4.07 4.64 17.83
N MET A 180 -3.68 5.06 16.62
CA MET A 180 -4.28 6.22 15.94
C MET A 180 -5.80 6.05 15.76
N LEU A 181 -6.26 4.87 15.32
CA LEU A 181 -7.68 4.55 15.21
C LEU A 181 -8.38 4.57 16.57
N ALA A 182 -7.75 4.01 17.60
CA ALA A 182 -8.30 4.01 18.95
C ALA A 182 -8.50 5.44 19.47
N GLU A 183 -7.51 6.30 19.29
CA GLU A 183 -7.58 7.71 19.65
C GLU A 183 -8.66 8.44 18.84
N ALA A 184 -8.66 8.29 17.51
CA ALA A 184 -9.65 8.91 16.64
C ALA A 184 -11.08 8.51 17.04
N PHE A 185 -11.35 7.22 17.21
CA PHE A 185 -12.67 6.77 17.62
C PHE A 185 -13.04 7.22 19.02
N PHE A 186 -12.08 7.32 19.94
CA PHE A 186 -12.32 7.87 21.27
C PHE A 186 -12.76 9.35 21.17
N GLN A 187 -12.03 10.16 20.42
CA GLN A 187 -12.35 11.58 20.24
C GLN A 187 -13.69 11.80 19.53
N LEU A 188 -14.07 10.88 18.64
CA LEU A 188 -15.37 10.89 17.95
C LEU A 188 -16.54 10.34 18.79
N GLY A 189 -16.31 9.93 20.05
CA GLY A 189 -17.38 9.38 20.90
C GLY A 189 -17.72 7.91 20.65
N ARG A 190 -16.91 7.21 19.85
CA ARG A 190 -17.16 5.83 19.38
C ARG A 190 -16.38 4.82 20.23
N TYR A 191 -16.77 4.68 21.49
CA TYR A 191 -15.94 4.01 22.50
C TYR A 191 -16.02 2.48 22.51
N SER A 192 -17.22 1.89 22.42
CA SER A 192 -17.37 0.45 22.66
C SER A 192 -18.55 -0.17 21.93
N ALA A 193 -18.30 -1.28 21.24
CA ALA A 193 -19.31 -2.23 20.78
C ALA A 193 -19.20 -3.48 21.66
N VAL A 194 -19.68 -3.40 22.90
CA VAL A 194 -19.33 -4.30 24.02
C VAL A 194 -19.31 -5.81 23.68
N ASP A 195 -20.00 -6.30 22.64
CA ASP A 195 -19.90 -7.71 22.19
C ASP A 195 -19.95 -7.92 20.66
N ARG A 196 -19.14 -7.22 19.84
CA ARG A 196 -19.01 -7.54 18.38
C ARG A 196 -17.61 -7.36 17.82
N ALA A 197 -17.33 -8.07 16.72
CA ALA A 197 -16.15 -7.92 15.88
C ALA A 197 -16.15 -6.63 15.04
N ASP A 198 -16.82 -5.57 15.49
CA ASP A 198 -16.82 -4.28 14.79
C ASP A 198 -15.49 -3.57 15.06
N PRO A 199 -14.62 -3.39 14.04
CA PRO A 199 -13.36 -2.69 14.23
C PRO A 199 -13.57 -1.18 14.41
N ASN A 200 -14.74 -0.62 14.11
CA ASN A 200 -14.94 0.82 14.04
C ASN A 200 -15.33 1.47 15.38
N ASN A 201 -14.63 1.08 16.45
CA ASN A 201 -14.70 1.69 17.77
C ASN A 201 -13.35 1.57 18.50
N ALA A 202 -13.12 2.48 19.46
CA ALA A 202 -11.85 2.60 20.15
C ALA A 202 -11.45 1.34 20.93
N ALA A 203 -12.39 0.73 21.67
CA ALA A 203 -12.11 -0.48 22.45
C ALA A 203 -11.70 -1.67 21.58
N ALA A 204 -12.27 -1.82 20.38
CA ALA A 204 -11.88 -2.86 19.45
C ALA A 204 -10.45 -2.65 18.93
N GLN A 205 -10.06 -1.41 18.64
CA GLN A 205 -8.72 -1.08 18.15
C GLN A 205 -7.65 -1.27 19.22
N VAL A 206 -7.93 -0.88 20.47
CA VAL A 206 -7.05 -1.19 21.60
C VAL A 206 -6.89 -2.71 21.76
N ARG A 207 -7.96 -3.50 21.61
CA ARG A 207 -7.86 -4.97 21.69
C ARG A 207 -7.02 -5.56 20.56
N LEU A 208 -7.13 -5.02 19.35
CA LEU A 208 -6.34 -5.49 18.21
C LEU A 208 -4.86 -5.13 18.35
N GLY A 209 -4.52 -4.03 19.05
CA GLY A 209 -3.14 -3.68 19.41
C GLY A 209 -2.63 -4.33 20.71
N ASN A 210 -3.55 -4.70 21.61
CA ASN A 210 -3.28 -5.29 22.93
C ASN A 210 -4.38 -6.33 23.27
N GLN A 211 -4.08 -7.60 22.98
CA GLN A 211 -5.06 -8.70 22.85
C GLN A 211 -5.93 -8.96 24.10
N ASP A 212 -5.49 -8.56 25.30
CA ASP A 212 -6.18 -8.85 26.55
C ASP A 212 -7.18 -7.77 27.01
N PHE A 213 -7.32 -6.67 26.24
CA PHE A 213 -8.18 -5.55 26.66
C PHE A 213 -9.69 -5.89 26.66
N ARG A 214 -10.34 -5.61 27.80
CA ARG A 214 -11.80 -5.66 27.99
C ARG A 214 -12.32 -4.32 28.47
N PHE A 215 -13.22 -3.73 27.69
CA PHE A 215 -13.86 -2.46 27.99
C PHE A 215 -14.77 -2.56 29.21
N LYS A 216 -14.61 -1.64 30.17
CA LYS A 216 -15.51 -1.44 31.32
C LYS A 216 -16.14 -0.06 31.30
N ASP A 217 -15.31 0.96 31.12
CA ASP A 217 -15.73 2.37 31.11
C ASP A 217 -14.74 3.22 30.29
N PRO A 218 -15.11 4.46 29.90
CA PRO A 218 -14.25 5.34 29.11
C PRO A 218 -12.94 5.75 29.81
N GLY A 219 -12.91 5.83 31.15
CA GLY A 219 -11.70 6.18 31.88
C GLY A 219 -10.65 5.08 31.80
N GLN A 220 -11.08 3.83 31.96
CA GLN A 220 -10.22 2.66 31.75
C GLN A 220 -9.72 2.57 30.29
N LEU A 221 -10.59 2.87 29.32
CA LEU A 221 -10.20 2.88 27.91
C LEU A 221 -9.13 3.94 27.62
N LEU A 222 -9.29 5.15 28.16
CA LEU A 222 -8.29 6.21 28.01
C LEU A 222 -6.95 5.81 28.63
N GLN A 223 -6.97 5.16 29.81
CA GLN A 223 -5.75 4.62 30.42
C GLN A 223 -5.09 3.59 29.51
N ALA A 224 -5.85 2.66 28.92
CA ALA A 224 -5.31 1.64 28.03
C ALA A 224 -4.71 2.22 26.74
N ILE A 225 -5.32 3.26 26.17
CA ILE A 225 -4.77 4.01 25.03
C ILE A 225 -3.42 4.64 25.44
N SER A 226 -3.36 5.27 26.62
CA SER A 226 -2.13 5.86 27.15
C SER A 226 -1.04 4.82 27.39
N ASP A 227 -1.38 3.66 27.96
CA ASP A 227 -0.42 2.59 28.24
C ASP A 227 0.17 2.04 26.93
N LEU A 228 -0.67 1.82 25.91
CA LEU A 228 -0.23 1.38 24.59
C LEU A 228 0.69 2.42 23.92
N ALA A 229 0.36 3.72 24.04
CA ALA A 229 1.21 4.79 23.52
C ALA A 229 2.60 4.80 24.18
N VAL A 230 2.67 4.63 25.50
CA VAL A 230 3.95 4.55 26.23
C VAL A 230 4.75 3.32 25.83
N GLU A 231 4.09 2.16 25.70
CA GLU A 231 4.72 0.92 25.24
C GLU A 231 5.38 1.12 23.86
N LEU A 232 4.64 1.69 22.91
CA LEU A 232 5.11 1.94 21.55
C LEU A 232 6.23 2.98 21.46
N GLN A 233 6.26 3.97 22.35
CA GLN A 233 7.39 4.89 22.43
C GLN A 233 8.67 4.20 22.93
N SER A 234 8.54 3.22 23.83
CA SER A 234 9.69 2.50 24.40
C SER A 234 10.37 1.57 23.41
N THR A 235 9.66 1.12 22.37
CA THR A 235 10.19 0.27 21.30
C THR A 235 10.94 1.06 20.20
N THR A 236 10.93 2.38 20.25
CA THR A 236 11.55 3.27 19.26
C THR A 236 12.96 3.75 19.68
N ASN A 237 13.41 3.43 20.90
CA ASN A 237 14.71 3.83 21.47
C ASN A 237 15.76 2.71 21.46
#